data_AF-A0A7V9M5Q3-F1
#
_entry.id   AF-A0A7V9M5Q3-F1
#
_cell.length_a   1.000
_cell.length_b   1.000
_cell.length_c   1.000
_cell.angle_alpha   90.00
_cell.angle_beta   90.00
_cell.angle_gamma   90.00
#
_symmetry.space_group_name_H-M   'P 1'
#
loop_
_entity.id
_entity.type
_entity.pdbx_description
1 polymer ?
#
loop_
_entity_poly.entity_id
_entity_poly.type
_entity_poly.pdbx_seq_one_letter_code
_entity_poly.pdbx_strand_id
1 'polypeptide(L)'
;MSAPDLTVPQPPRGRHLRARDAVLVVIAVAALLILFEGSSIRSAGEEMDRGIARTIVLAVGEPAGWVADLLPFDDAADEALGFLSPDSGLEGTGFDSATPAGPAAGAVGAVTPESFDPAELGADAAPPGELSKVLVTGDSLSMPLDTELARRLADSGDVEVVRDPHVGTGISKSGVVDWAQLSRRQVADEQPDAVVVFIGANEGFPLPLAGEGEAECCGPDWAAAYAERARRMMDTYRRDGAARVYWLTVPTPRDGSRQEITRTVNAALEVASQPFRAHVRVLDTVATFAPDGYRDAIEVDGRKQIVREGDGIHLNALGAEVAADSVLDAIRRDFGS
;
A
#
# COMPACT_ATOMS: atom_id res chain seq x y z
N MET A 1 8.42 -18.41 -69.10
CA MET A 1 8.42 -18.67 -67.65
C MET A 1 9.72 -18.12 -67.09
N SER A 2 9.67 -16.92 -66.51
CA SER A 2 10.83 -16.28 -65.86
C SER A 2 10.67 -16.42 -64.35
N ALA A 3 11.75 -16.74 -63.65
CA ALA A 3 11.78 -16.93 -62.20
C ALA A 3 11.42 -15.63 -61.45
N PRO A 4 10.76 -15.71 -60.29
CA PRO A 4 10.43 -14.52 -59.49
C PRO A 4 11.69 -13.97 -58.81
N ASP A 5 11.83 -12.66 -58.85
CA ASP A 5 12.87 -11.86 -58.20
C ASP A 5 12.64 -11.86 -56.68
N LEU A 6 13.52 -12.53 -55.94
CA LEU A 6 13.52 -12.55 -54.47
C LEU A 6 14.44 -11.44 -53.96
N THR A 7 13.96 -10.20 -54.00
CA THR A 7 14.61 -9.10 -53.30
C THR A 7 14.26 -9.16 -51.82
N VAL A 8 15.23 -9.59 -51.00
CA VAL A 8 15.11 -9.57 -49.53
C VAL A 8 15.09 -8.12 -49.05
N PRO A 9 14.05 -7.67 -48.30
CA PRO A 9 14.02 -6.32 -47.76
C PRO A 9 15.16 -6.12 -46.74
N GLN A 10 15.86 -4.98 -46.85
CA GLN A 10 16.94 -4.62 -45.95
C GLN A 10 16.38 -4.40 -44.53
N PRO A 11 17.01 -4.95 -43.47
CA PRO A 11 16.56 -4.75 -42.11
C PRO A 11 16.64 -3.25 -41.73
N PRO A 12 15.70 -2.75 -40.90
CA PRO A 12 15.72 -1.36 -40.46
C PRO A 12 17.03 -1.07 -39.71
N ARG A 13 17.60 0.12 -39.95
CA ARG A 13 18.78 0.60 -39.23
C ARG A 13 18.43 0.81 -37.76
N GLY A 14 18.70 -0.19 -36.92
CA GLY A 14 18.69 0.00 -35.48
C GLY A 14 19.66 1.10 -35.08
N ARG A 15 19.29 1.95 -34.11
CA ARG A 15 20.24 2.86 -33.46
C ARG A 15 21.35 1.99 -32.87
N HIS A 16 22.53 2.03 -33.49
CA HIS A 16 23.72 1.43 -32.92
C HIS A 16 24.08 2.22 -31.66
N LEU A 17 23.77 1.65 -30.49
CA LEU A 17 24.34 2.11 -29.23
C LEU A 17 25.86 2.00 -29.36
N ARG A 18 26.54 3.14 -29.33
CA ARG A 18 28.01 3.17 -29.39
C ARG A 18 28.54 2.62 -28.07
N ALA A 19 29.76 2.11 -28.05
CA ALA A 19 30.40 1.66 -26.80
C ALA A 19 30.37 2.76 -25.72
N ARG A 20 30.42 4.04 -26.12
CA ARG A 20 30.23 5.20 -25.25
C ARG A 20 28.84 5.27 -24.60
N ASP A 21 27.79 4.92 -25.34
CA ASP A 21 26.41 4.94 -24.83
C ASP A 21 26.20 3.78 -23.86
N ALA A 22 26.78 2.61 -24.14
CA ALA A 22 26.78 1.48 -23.21
C ALA A 22 27.54 1.80 -21.91
N VAL A 23 28.69 2.48 -21.99
CA VAL A 23 29.44 2.92 -20.81
C VAL A 23 28.66 3.96 -20.01
N LEU A 24 27.99 4.91 -20.68
CA LEU A 24 27.13 5.90 -19.99
C LEU A 24 25.93 5.24 -19.31
N VAL A 25 25.30 4.25 -19.94
CA VAL A 25 24.22 3.47 -19.32
C VAL A 25 24.73 2.66 -18.13
N VAL A 26 25.89 2.02 -18.23
CA VAL A 26 26.49 1.27 -17.11
C VAL A 26 26.86 2.19 -15.96
N ILE A 27 27.41 3.38 -16.23
CA ILE A 27 27.71 4.38 -15.19
C ILE A 27 26.42 4.92 -14.57
N ALA A 28 25.38 5.18 -15.37
CA ALA A 28 24.10 5.64 -14.87
C ALA A 28 23.39 4.58 -14.02
N VAL A 29 23.40 3.31 -14.44
CA VAL A 29 22.87 2.19 -13.68
C VAL A 29 23.69 1.95 -12.42
N ALA A 30 25.03 2.03 -12.48
CA ALA A 30 25.87 1.92 -11.29
C ALA A 30 25.63 3.08 -10.32
N ALA A 31 25.47 4.30 -10.81
CA ALA A 31 25.12 5.46 -10.00
C ALA A 31 23.73 5.30 -9.36
N LEU A 32 22.74 4.81 -10.12
CA LEU A 32 21.41 4.50 -9.61
C LEU A 32 21.46 3.39 -8.55
N LEU A 33 22.18 2.29 -8.78
CA LEU A 33 22.32 1.22 -7.78
C LEU A 33 23.02 1.73 -6.51
N ILE A 34 24.04 2.58 -6.63
CA ILE A 34 24.71 3.19 -5.48
C ILE A 34 23.76 4.15 -4.73
N LEU A 35 22.93 4.91 -5.44
CA LEU A 35 21.99 5.86 -4.86
C LEU A 35 20.77 5.18 -4.20
N PHE A 36 20.24 4.11 -4.81
CA PHE A 36 19.02 3.44 -4.36
C PHE A 36 19.28 2.26 -3.40
N GLU A 37 20.44 1.60 -3.45
CA GLU A 37 20.80 0.53 -2.51
C GLU A 37 21.79 0.97 -1.42
N GLY A 38 22.17 2.25 -1.36
CA GLY A 38 23.14 2.76 -0.37
C GLY A 38 22.73 2.51 1.08
N SER A 39 21.44 2.59 1.39
CA SER A 39 20.87 2.25 2.70
C SER A 39 20.97 0.74 3.00
N SER A 40 20.72 -0.11 2.02
CA SER A 40 20.83 -1.57 2.12
C SER A 40 22.28 -2.04 2.34
N ILE A 41 23.25 -1.44 1.63
CA ILE A 41 24.67 -1.74 1.78
C ILE A 41 25.18 -1.31 3.16
N ARG A 42 24.71 -0.16 3.66
CA ARG A 42 25.03 0.32 5.00
C ARG A 42 24.43 -0.60 6.08
N SER A 43 23.16 -0.95 5.98
CA SER A 43 22.50 -1.88 6.92
C SER A 43 23.17 -3.26 6.94
N ALA A 44 23.54 -3.79 5.77
CA ALA A 44 24.32 -5.02 5.67
C ALA A 44 25.70 -4.88 6.35
N GLY A 45 26.37 -3.74 6.23
CA GLY A 45 27.63 -3.46 6.92
C GLY A 45 27.49 -3.32 8.44
N GLU A 46 26.35 -2.81 8.93
CA GLU A 46 26.07 -2.67 10.36
C GLU A 46 25.82 -4.02 11.05
N GLU A 47 25.28 -5.00 10.33
CA GLU A 47 25.02 -6.38 10.80
C GLU A 47 26.23 -7.32 10.73
N MET A 48 27.31 -6.92 10.05
CA MET A 48 28.53 -7.75 9.92
C MET A 48 29.36 -7.80 11.21
N ASP A 49 29.94 -8.96 11.50
CA ASP A 49 30.95 -9.11 12.54
C ASP A 49 32.16 -8.17 12.30
N ARG A 50 32.82 -7.76 13.39
CA ARG A 50 33.97 -6.83 13.33
C ARG A 50 35.10 -7.43 12.49
N GLY A 51 35.38 -6.83 11.33
CA GLY A 51 36.43 -7.28 10.42
C GLY A 51 36.64 -6.35 9.21
N ILE A 52 37.65 -6.65 8.39
CA ILE A 52 38.05 -5.83 7.24
C ILE A 52 36.92 -5.71 6.21
N ALA A 53 36.12 -6.77 6.02
CA ALA A 53 34.98 -6.77 5.12
C ALA A 53 33.92 -5.74 5.54
N ARG A 54 33.60 -5.66 6.84
CA ARG A 54 32.71 -4.63 7.40
C ARG A 54 33.24 -3.22 7.16
N THR A 55 34.54 -2.99 7.34
CA THR A 55 35.16 -1.68 7.11
C THR A 55 35.05 -1.26 5.65
N ILE A 56 35.23 -2.18 4.70
CA ILE A 56 35.09 -1.88 3.27
C ILE A 56 33.63 -1.60 2.91
N VAL A 57 32.68 -2.39 3.42
CA VAL A 57 31.25 -2.21 3.18
C VAL A 57 30.74 -0.89 3.75
N LEU A 58 31.11 -0.55 4.99
CA LEU A 58 30.75 0.75 5.60
C LEU A 58 31.40 1.93 4.87
N ALA A 59 32.65 1.80 4.44
CA ALA A 59 33.33 2.86 3.68
C ALA A 59 32.70 3.13 2.30
N VAL A 60 31.99 2.15 1.72
CA VAL A 60 31.22 2.30 0.48
C VAL A 60 29.79 2.79 0.75
N GLY A 61 29.18 2.38 1.87
CA GLY A 61 27.82 2.79 2.26
C GLY A 61 27.71 4.20 2.85
N GLU A 62 28.73 4.68 3.58
CA GLU A 62 28.72 6.01 4.21
C GLU A 62 28.62 7.18 3.20
N PRO A 63 29.36 7.19 2.08
CA PRO A 63 29.20 8.23 1.06
C PRO A 63 27.87 8.13 0.30
N ALA A 64 27.33 6.92 0.13
CA ALA A 64 26.09 6.69 -0.61
C ALA A 64 24.86 7.25 0.12
N GLY A 65 24.80 7.12 1.45
CA GLY A 65 23.74 7.73 2.26
C GLY A 65 23.78 9.27 2.27
N TRP A 66 24.97 9.86 2.35
CA TRP A 66 25.13 11.32 2.37
C TRP A 66 24.75 12.00 1.04
N VAL A 67 24.99 11.34 -0.10
CA VAL A 67 24.63 11.89 -1.43
C VAL A 67 23.12 11.82 -1.71
N ALA A 68 22.42 10.83 -1.15
CA ALA A 68 20.95 10.74 -1.21
C ALA A 68 20.28 11.86 -0.39
N ASP A 69 20.84 12.21 0.77
CA ASP A 69 20.31 13.25 1.66
C ASP A 69 20.60 14.70 1.19
N LEU A 70 21.55 14.90 0.26
CA LEU A 70 22.01 16.24 -0.15
C LEU A 70 21.40 16.77 -1.45
N LEU A 71 20.69 15.94 -2.21
CA LEU A 71 20.22 16.31 -3.54
C LEU A 71 18.69 16.27 -3.59
N PRO A 72 18.02 17.36 -4.03
CA PRO A 72 16.56 17.44 -4.11
C PRO A 72 16.10 16.68 -5.36
N PHE A 73 16.24 15.37 -5.35
CA PHE A 73 15.82 14.51 -6.44
C PHE A 73 14.43 13.92 -6.22
N ASP A 74 13.79 14.12 -5.08
CA ASP A 74 12.42 13.64 -4.86
C ASP A 74 11.46 14.28 -5.88
N ASP A 75 11.56 15.59 -6.12
CA ASP A 75 10.74 16.30 -7.11
C ASP A 75 11.09 15.90 -8.56
N ALA A 76 12.38 15.67 -8.86
CA ALA A 76 12.85 15.37 -10.21
C ALA A 76 12.69 13.89 -10.59
N ALA A 77 12.73 12.99 -9.60
CA ALA A 77 12.44 11.57 -9.78
C ALA A 77 10.93 11.33 -9.88
N ASP A 78 10.10 12.05 -9.12
CA ASP A 78 8.64 11.99 -9.25
C ASP A 78 8.18 12.52 -10.63
N GLU A 79 8.81 13.57 -11.18
CA GLU A 79 8.56 14.05 -12.56
C GLU A 79 9.08 13.07 -13.63
N ALA A 80 10.24 12.44 -13.40
CA ALA A 80 10.85 11.49 -14.32
C ALA A 80 10.22 10.08 -14.29
N LEU A 81 9.47 9.72 -13.25
CA LEU A 81 8.74 8.46 -13.15
C LEU A 81 7.23 8.63 -13.43
N GLY A 82 6.70 9.86 -13.38
CA GLY A 82 5.31 10.15 -13.75
C GLY A 82 4.93 9.74 -15.18
N PHE A 83 5.89 9.62 -16.10
CA PHE A 83 5.64 9.09 -17.46
C PHE A 83 5.53 7.56 -17.52
N LEU A 84 5.99 6.84 -16.49
CA LEU A 84 5.90 5.38 -16.38
C LEU A 84 4.65 4.93 -15.61
N SER A 85 3.96 5.84 -14.92
CA SER A 85 2.64 5.57 -14.34
C SER A 85 1.63 5.34 -15.47
N PRO A 86 0.88 4.21 -15.49
CA PRO A 86 -0.13 3.93 -16.52
C PRO A 86 -1.34 4.88 -16.49
N ASP A 87 -1.32 5.90 -15.64
CA ASP A 87 -2.51 6.62 -15.14
C ASP A 87 -2.77 7.95 -15.83
N SER A 88 -2.03 8.28 -16.90
CA SER A 88 -2.27 9.47 -17.74
C SER A 88 -3.62 9.46 -18.51
N GLY A 89 -4.45 8.43 -18.31
CA GLY A 89 -5.78 8.28 -18.91
C GLY A 89 -6.93 8.10 -17.92
N LEU A 90 -6.74 8.39 -16.62
CA LEU A 90 -7.82 8.31 -15.65
C LEU A 90 -8.71 9.57 -15.72
N GLU A 91 -9.89 9.45 -16.34
CA GLU A 91 -10.93 10.47 -16.32
C GLU A 91 -11.88 10.20 -15.13
N GLY A 92 -11.76 10.95 -14.03
CA GLY A 92 -12.66 10.86 -12.88
C GLY A 92 -12.45 11.99 -11.86
N THR A 93 -13.44 12.25 -11.00
CA THR A 93 -13.28 13.23 -9.92
C THR A 93 -12.41 12.65 -8.81
N GLY A 94 -11.15 13.07 -8.76
CA GLY A 94 -10.22 12.75 -7.68
C GLY A 94 -10.64 13.22 -6.30
N PHE A 95 -9.83 12.92 -5.28
CA PHE A 95 -10.05 13.50 -3.93
C PHE A 95 -10.19 15.03 -3.98
N ASP A 96 -9.49 15.68 -4.90
CA ASP A 96 -9.42 17.14 -5.02
C ASP A 96 -10.46 17.73 -5.99
N SER A 97 -11.18 16.88 -6.74
CA SER A 97 -12.25 17.30 -7.67
C SER A 97 -13.65 17.12 -7.11
N ALA A 98 -13.81 16.32 -6.04
CA ALA A 98 -15.07 16.27 -5.32
C ALA A 98 -15.23 17.57 -4.53
N THR A 99 -16.24 18.38 -4.86
CA THR A 99 -16.70 19.40 -3.90
C THR A 99 -16.95 18.66 -2.59
N PRO A 100 -16.36 19.07 -1.47
CA PRO A 100 -16.71 18.48 -0.19
C PRO A 100 -18.19 18.76 -0.01
N ALA A 101 -19.02 17.73 -0.26
CA ALA A 101 -20.33 17.65 0.33
C ALA A 101 -20.07 17.45 1.83
N GLY A 102 -19.64 18.51 2.49
CA GLY A 102 -19.70 18.57 3.93
C GLY A 102 -21.13 18.26 4.31
N PRO A 103 -21.38 17.50 5.38
CA PRO A 103 -22.72 17.44 5.93
C PRO A 103 -23.20 18.88 6.05
N ALA A 104 -24.37 19.20 5.48
CA ALA A 104 -24.94 20.53 5.58
C ALA A 104 -24.75 21.01 7.02
N ALA A 105 -24.02 22.10 7.23
CA ALA A 105 -23.55 22.50 8.56
C ALA A 105 -24.72 22.42 9.56
N GLY A 106 -24.69 21.43 10.45
CA GLY A 106 -25.75 21.15 11.43
C GLY A 106 -26.55 19.84 11.26
N ALA A 107 -26.35 19.05 10.21
CA ALA A 107 -26.96 17.72 10.11
C ALA A 107 -26.05 16.67 10.76
N VAL A 108 -26.44 16.17 11.94
CA VAL A 108 -25.86 14.94 12.51
C VAL A 108 -26.14 13.81 11.53
N GLY A 109 -25.09 13.16 11.02
CA GLY A 109 -25.23 12.04 10.10
C GLY A 109 -26.14 10.95 10.68
N ALA A 110 -27.01 10.38 9.84
CA ALA A 110 -27.91 9.32 10.30
C ALA A 110 -27.08 8.07 10.64
N VAL A 111 -27.24 7.56 11.86
CA VAL A 111 -26.77 6.22 12.22
C VAL A 111 -27.77 5.22 11.62
N THR A 112 -27.28 4.28 10.83
CA THR A 112 -28.11 3.27 10.15
C THR A 112 -27.77 1.87 10.70
N PRO A 113 -28.56 0.83 10.38
CA PRO A 113 -28.18 -0.54 10.69
C PRO A 113 -26.80 -0.94 10.14
N GLU A 114 -26.34 -0.34 9.04
CA GLU A 114 -25.01 -0.59 8.48
C GLU A 114 -23.87 -0.10 9.37
N SER A 115 -24.16 0.77 10.34
CA SER A 115 -23.17 1.30 11.28
C SER A 115 -22.79 0.31 12.40
N PHE A 116 -23.40 -0.88 12.43
CA PHE A 116 -23.13 -1.90 13.43
C PHE A 116 -22.57 -3.16 12.77
N ASP A 117 -21.59 -3.81 13.41
CA ASP A 117 -21.24 -5.19 13.06
C ASP A 117 -22.38 -6.11 13.54
N PRO A 118 -23.07 -6.85 12.65
CA PRO A 118 -24.16 -7.73 13.02
C PRO A 118 -23.78 -8.70 14.14
N ALA A 119 -22.54 -9.18 14.14
CA ALA A 119 -22.12 -10.18 15.09
C ALA A 119 -21.77 -9.60 16.48
N GLU A 120 -21.48 -8.29 16.59
CA GLU A 120 -21.47 -7.60 17.90
C GLU A 120 -22.88 -7.51 18.51
N LEU A 121 -23.92 -7.53 17.66
CA LEU A 121 -25.32 -7.57 18.06
C LEU A 121 -25.86 -8.99 18.29
N GLY A 122 -25.02 -10.02 18.12
CA GLY A 122 -25.43 -11.42 18.18
C GLY A 122 -26.29 -11.88 17.00
N ALA A 123 -26.25 -11.16 15.88
CA ALA A 123 -26.88 -11.54 14.63
C ALA A 123 -25.84 -12.13 13.65
N ASP A 124 -26.29 -13.03 12.77
CA ASP A 124 -25.45 -13.50 11.68
C ASP A 124 -25.24 -12.38 10.66
N ALA A 125 -24.01 -12.22 10.18
CA ALA A 125 -23.74 -11.32 9.06
C ALA A 125 -24.43 -11.89 7.81
N ALA A 126 -25.26 -11.10 7.13
CA ALA A 126 -25.81 -11.51 5.84
C ALA A 126 -24.64 -11.68 4.86
N PRO A 127 -24.33 -12.90 4.38
CA PRO A 127 -23.19 -13.09 3.48
C PRO A 127 -23.44 -12.31 2.19
N PRO A 128 -22.43 -11.59 1.66
CA PRO A 128 -22.62 -10.83 0.42
C PRO A 128 -22.79 -11.74 -0.82
N GLY A 129 -22.67 -13.06 -0.65
CA GLY A 129 -22.76 -14.06 -1.70
C GLY A 129 -21.76 -15.18 -1.44
N GLU A 130 -21.44 -15.93 -2.48
CA GLU A 130 -20.30 -16.85 -2.51
C GLU A 130 -19.01 -16.06 -2.70
N LEU A 131 -17.92 -16.48 -2.04
CA LEU A 131 -16.60 -15.88 -2.25
C LEU A 131 -15.99 -16.45 -3.53
N SER A 132 -15.92 -15.65 -4.59
CA SER A 132 -15.32 -16.05 -5.87
C SER A 132 -14.11 -15.19 -6.24
N LYS A 133 -14.09 -13.92 -5.84
CA LYS A 133 -13.00 -13.00 -6.14
C LYS A 133 -12.62 -12.11 -4.96
N VAL A 134 -11.33 -12.09 -4.64
CA VAL A 134 -10.70 -11.21 -3.64
C VAL A 134 -9.77 -10.24 -4.34
N LEU A 135 -9.97 -8.93 -4.14
CA LEU A 135 -8.99 -7.91 -4.48
C LEU A 135 -8.10 -7.65 -3.27
N VAL A 136 -6.77 -7.72 -3.43
CA VAL A 136 -5.80 -7.26 -2.43
C VAL A 136 -5.06 -6.05 -3.00
N THR A 137 -5.15 -4.92 -2.32
CA THR A 137 -4.56 -3.65 -2.77
C THR A 137 -3.99 -2.85 -1.60
N GLY A 138 -3.22 -1.82 -1.92
CA GLY A 138 -2.56 -0.95 -0.94
C GLY A 138 -1.22 -0.48 -1.44
N ASP A 139 -0.33 -0.11 -0.53
CA ASP A 139 1.05 0.26 -0.86
C ASP A 139 1.99 -0.95 -0.75
N SER A 140 3.29 -0.72 -0.55
CA SER A 140 4.28 -1.78 -0.36
C SER A 140 3.99 -2.70 0.84
N LEU A 141 3.20 -2.27 1.83
CA LEU A 141 2.77 -3.13 2.94
C LEU A 141 1.91 -4.31 2.47
N SER A 142 1.15 -4.13 1.40
CA SER A 142 0.23 -5.15 0.88
C SER A 142 0.94 -6.30 0.15
N MET A 143 2.15 -6.10 -0.39
CA MET A 143 2.80 -7.10 -1.28
C MET A 143 3.15 -8.45 -0.61
N PRO A 144 3.64 -8.50 0.64
CA PRO A 144 3.83 -9.80 1.29
C PRO A 144 2.50 -10.49 1.58
N LEU A 145 1.47 -9.70 1.94
CA LEU A 145 0.14 -10.19 2.28
C LEU A 145 -0.62 -10.71 1.05
N ASP A 146 -0.56 -10.00 -0.07
CA ASP A 146 -1.24 -10.37 -1.31
C ASP A 146 -0.74 -11.70 -1.87
N THR A 147 0.56 -11.96 -1.73
CA THR A 147 1.23 -13.20 -2.15
C THR A 147 0.72 -14.36 -1.31
N GLU A 148 0.63 -14.13 0.00
CA GLU A 148 0.24 -15.17 0.94
C GLU A 148 -1.25 -15.49 0.87
N LEU A 149 -2.11 -14.48 0.72
CA LEU A 149 -3.54 -14.68 0.50
C LEU A 149 -3.80 -15.40 -0.82
N ALA A 150 -3.13 -14.99 -1.91
CA ALA A 150 -3.25 -15.67 -3.20
C ALA A 150 -2.87 -17.15 -3.11
N ARG A 151 -1.78 -17.46 -2.40
CA ARG A 151 -1.34 -18.84 -2.18
C ARG A 151 -2.38 -19.65 -1.40
N ARG A 152 -2.84 -19.15 -0.25
CA ARG A 152 -3.75 -19.90 0.64
C ARG A 152 -5.15 -20.06 0.08
N LEU A 153 -5.66 -19.04 -0.61
CA LEU A 153 -7.01 -19.08 -1.18
C LEU A 153 -7.06 -20.01 -2.42
N ALA A 154 -6.01 -20.02 -3.24
CA ALA A 154 -5.88 -20.97 -4.34
C ALA A 154 -5.84 -22.44 -3.89
N ASP A 155 -5.26 -22.71 -2.71
CA ASP A 155 -5.24 -24.06 -2.12
C ASP A 155 -6.62 -24.50 -1.58
N SER A 156 -7.52 -23.54 -1.29
CA SER A 156 -8.79 -23.78 -0.61
C SER A 156 -10.02 -23.90 -1.52
N GLY A 157 -9.92 -23.46 -2.78
CA GLY A 157 -11.02 -23.52 -3.76
C GLY A 157 -10.79 -22.62 -4.98
N ASP A 158 -11.84 -22.40 -5.77
CA ASP A 158 -11.83 -21.59 -6.99
C ASP A 158 -11.94 -20.07 -6.70
N VAL A 159 -11.24 -19.56 -5.68
CA VAL A 159 -11.22 -18.12 -5.36
C VAL A 159 -10.11 -17.44 -6.17
N GLU A 160 -10.49 -16.53 -7.06
CA GLU A 160 -9.55 -15.66 -7.77
C GLU A 160 -9.02 -14.57 -6.84
N VAL A 161 -7.70 -14.44 -6.72
CA VAL A 161 -7.07 -13.35 -5.97
C VAL A 161 -6.41 -12.37 -6.94
N VAL A 162 -7.01 -11.20 -7.08
CA VAL A 162 -6.46 -10.07 -7.84
C VAL A 162 -5.52 -9.30 -6.93
N ARG A 163 -4.25 -9.18 -7.34
CA ARG A 163 -3.20 -8.50 -6.59
C ARG A 163 -2.85 -7.19 -7.29
N ASP A 164 -3.12 -6.07 -6.63
CA ASP A 164 -2.93 -4.73 -7.21
C ASP A 164 -2.25 -3.76 -6.22
N PRO A 165 -0.97 -4.00 -5.86
CA PRO A 165 -0.21 -3.13 -4.97
C PRO A 165 0.39 -1.92 -5.72
N HIS A 166 0.36 -0.75 -5.08
CA HIS A 166 0.91 0.51 -5.58
C HIS A 166 2.04 1.02 -4.69
N VAL A 167 3.25 0.55 -4.96
CA VAL A 167 4.47 0.84 -4.17
C VAL A 167 4.79 2.33 -4.14
N GLY A 168 5.21 2.83 -2.97
CA GLY A 168 5.62 4.23 -2.78
C GLY A 168 4.46 5.24 -2.75
N THR A 169 3.22 4.76 -2.80
CA THR A 169 2.02 5.60 -2.75
C THR A 169 1.44 5.65 -1.33
N GLY A 170 0.55 6.62 -1.10
CA GLY A 170 -0.20 6.79 0.14
C GLY A 170 -1.46 7.60 -0.15
N ILE A 171 -2.47 7.51 0.73
CA ILE A 171 -3.72 8.26 0.58
C ILE A 171 -3.47 9.77 0.69
N SER A 172 -2.49 10.18 1.50
CA SER A 172 -2.02 11.56 1.59
C SER A 172 -1.09 11.99 0.45
N LYS A 173 -0.59 11.06 -0.38
CA LYS A 173 0.34 11.33 -1.50
C LYS A 173 -0.39 11.27 -2.85
N SER A 174 -1.45 12.06 -3.02
CA SER A 174 -2.33 12.02 -4.20
C SER A 174 -1.65 12.36 -5.53
N GLY A 175 -0.51 13.05 -5.50
CA GLY A 175 0.30 13.35 -6.68
C GLY A 175 0.92 12.13 -7.38
N VAL A 176 0.97 10.98 -6.71
CA VAL A 176 1.48 9.72 -7.31
C VAL A 176 0.33 8.82 -7.75
N VAL A 177 -0.62 8.55 -6.85
CA VAL A 177 -1.83 7.79 -7.13
C VAL A 177 -3.01 8.46 -6.45
N ASP A 178 -4.06 8.70 -7.24
CA ASP A 178 -5.35 9.11 -6.72
C ASP A 178 -6.16 7.88 -6.30
N TRP A 179 -6.09 7.55 -5.01
CA TRP A 179 -6.76 6.38 -4.46
C TRP A 179 -8.29 6.42 -4.58
N ALA A 180 -8.93 7.59 -4.73
CA ALA A 180 -10.36 7.67 -5.03
C ALA A 180 -10.66 7.26 -6.47
N GLN A 181 -9.83 7.66 -7.43
CA GLN A 181 -9.99 7.23 -8.82
C GLN A 181 -9.66 5.74 -8.98
N LEU A 182 -8.56 5.29 -8.38
CA LEU A 182 -8.11 3.92 -8.44
C LEU A 182 -9.14 2.96 -7.84
N SER A 183 -9.66 3.24 -6.64
CA SER A 183 -10.68 2.38 -6.00
C SER A 183 -11.92 2.19 -6.86
N ARG A 184 -12.39 3.24 -7.54
CA ARG A 184 -13.53 3.14 -8.47
C ARG A 184 -13.19 2.29 -9.70
N ARG A 185 -11.99 2.44 -10.25
CA ARG A 185 -11.52 1.65 -11.38
C ARG A 185 -11.42 0.17 -11.01
N GLN A 186 -10.78 -0.15 -9.90
CA GLN A 186 -10.67 -1.51 -9.38
C GLN A 186 -12.05 -2.15 -9.16
N VAL A 187 -13.01 -1.42 -8.59
CA VAL A 187 -14.39 -1.91 -8.44
C VAL A 187 -15.08 -2.15 -9.78
N ALA A 188 -14.89 -1.26 -10.76
CA ALA A 188 -15.51 -1.36 -12.07
C ALA A 188 -14.93 -2.53 -12.90
N ASP A 189 -13.61 -2.69 -12.88
CA ASP A 189 -12.90 -3.69 -13.66
C ASP A 189 -13.04 -5.08 -13.03
N GLU A 190 -12.89 -5.17 -11.70
CA GLU A 190 -12.79 -6.46 -11.03
C GLU A 190 -14.09 -6.96 -10.42
N GLN A 191 -14.95 -6.06 -9.94
CA GLN A 191 -16.19 -6.41 -9.23
C GLN A 191 -15.96 -7.45 -8.11
N PRO A 192 -15.03 -7.20 -7.16
CA PRO A 192 -14.65 -8.18 -6.14
C PRO A 192 -15.78 -8.43 -5.13
N ASP A 193 -15.82 -9.64 -4.55
CA ASP A 193 -16.70 -10.01 -3.43
C ASP A 193 -16.09 -9.57 -2.09
N ALA A 194 -14.75 -9.54 -2.02
CA ALA A 194 -14.00 -9.05 -0.88
C ALA A 194 -12.81 -8.19 -1.32
N VAL A 195 -12.53 -7.13 -0.56
CA VAL A 195 -11.38 -6.25 -0.76
C VAL A 195 -10.53 -6.24 0.50
N VAL A 196 -9.24 -6.51 0.37
CA VAL A 196 -8.25 -6.40 1.43
C VAL A 196 -7.39 -5.19 1.14
N VAL A 197 -7.36 -4.24 2.06
CA VAL A 197 -6.59 -2.99 1.92
C VAL A 197 -5.50 -2.96 2.99
N PHE A 198 -4.24 -2.83 2.56
CA PHE A 198 -3.13 -2.61 3.48
C PHE A 198 -2.22 -1.49 2.97
N ILE A 199 -2.43 -0.29 3.51
CA ILE A 199 -1.78 0.95 3.11
C ILE A 199 -1.43 1.79 4.34
N GLY A 200 -0.26 2.43 4.30
CA GLY A 200 0.08 3.48 5.25
C GLY A 200 1.58 3.69 5.47
N ALA A 201 2.45 2.96 4.74
CA ALA A 201 3.90 3.10 4.83
C ALA A 201 4.39 4.47 4.36
N ASN A 202 3.65 5.16 3.48
CA ASN A 202 4.04 6.46 2.90
C ASN A 202 3.11 7.61 3.29
N GLU A 203 2.44 7.53 4.44
CA GLU A 203 1.54 8.61 4.88
C GLU A 203 2.27 9.75 5.57
N GLY A 204 1.54 10.85 5.79
CA GLY A 204 2.01 12.02 6.55
C GLY A 204 2.25 13.26 5.70
N PHE A 205 1.93 13.21 4.41
CA PHE A 205 1.98 14.39 3.54
C PHE A 205 0.84 15.37 3.90
N PRO A 206 1.03 16.68 3.66
CA PRO A 206 -0.03 17.66 3.85
C PRO A 206 -1.29 17.30 3.06
N LEU A 207 -2.45 17.52 3.66
CA LEU A 207 -3.74 17.25 3.02
C LEU A 207 -4.51 18.56 2.82
N PRO A 208 -5.11 18.79 1.63
CA PRO A 208 -5.94 19.97 1.44
C PRO A 208 -7.19 19.87 2.31
N LEU A 209 -7.54 21.00 2.93
CA LEU A 209 -8.73 21.15 3.77
C LEU A 209 -9.94 21.54 2.93
N ALA A 210 -11.14 21.30 3.47
CA ALA A 210 -12.39 21.75 2.87
C ALA A 210 -12.49 23.29 2.95
N GLY A 211 -11.83 23.98 2.02
CA GLY A 211 -11.67 25.44 2.01
C GLY A 211 -10.35 25.85 1.35
N GLU A 212 -9.72 26.90 1.88
CA GLU A 212 -8.36 27.31 1.49
C GLU A 212 -7.33 26.77 2.49
N GLY A 213 -6.23 26.22 1.98
CA GLY A 213 -5.08 25.76 2.77
C GLY A 213 -4.95 24.24 2.90
N GLU A 214 -3.86 23.85 3.55
CA GLU A 214 -3.49 22.45 3.81
C GLU A 214 -3.34 22.24 5.32
N ALA A 215 -3.70 21.05 5.78
CA ALA A 215 -3.34 20.58 7.11
C ALA A 215 -2.03 19.81 7.02
N GLU A 216 -1.05 20.23 7.80
CA GLU A 216 0.11 19.41 8.11
C GLU A 216 -0.31 18.21 8.98
N CYS A 217 0.32 17.07 8.75
CA CYS A 217 0.16 15.95 9.67
C CYS A 217 0.72 16.36 11.06
N CYS A 218 0.15 15.93 12.17
CA CYS A 218 -0.86 14.90 12.35
C CYS A 218 -1.97 15.37 13.31
N GLY A 219 -2.39 16.62 13.15
CA GLY A 219 -3.43 17.23 13.97
C GLY A 219 -4.85 16.72 13.65
N PRO A 220 -5.86 17.12 14.46
CA PRO A 220 -7.25 16.73 14.25
C PRO A 220 -7.80 17.04 12.85
N ASP A 221 -7.41 18.16 12.25
CA ASP A 221 -7.86 18.54 10.90
C ASP A 221 -7.30 17.61 9.83
N TRP A 222 -6.03 17.20 9.95
CA TRP A 222 -5.42 16.19 9.08
C TRP A 222 -6.09 14.83 9.26
N ALA A 223 -6.32 14.41 10.51
CA ALA A 223 -6.98 13.13 10.80
C ALA A 223 -8.40 13.09 10.21
N ALA A 224 -9.16 14.18 10.31
CA ALA A 224 -10.48 14.29 9.70
C ALA A 224 -10.41 14.24 8.16
N ALA A 225 -9.48 14.97 7.56
CA ALA A 225 -9.26 14.97 6.11
C ALA A 225 -8.83 13.60 5.57
N TYR A 226 -8.01 12.85 6.33
CA TYR A 226 -7.61 11.49 6.01
C TYR A 226 -8.78 10.51 6.16
N ALA A 227 -9.52 10.59 7.28
CA ALA A 227 -10.68 9.73 7.54
C ALA A 227 -11.75 9.89 6.45
N GLU A 228 -11.97 11.10 5.96
CA GLU A 228 -12.91 11.36 4.86
C GLU A 228 -12.48 10.70 3.55
N ARG A 229 -11.18 10.72 3.23
CA ARG A 229 -10.63 10.04 2.05
C ARG A 229 -10.74 8.52 2.16
N ALA A 230 -10.32 7.96 3.29
CA ALA A 230 -10.45 6.53 3.56
C ALA A 230 -11.93 6.08 3.54
N ARG A 231 -12.84 6.88 4.10
CA ARG A 231 -14.29 6.61 4.08
C ARG A 231 -14.84 6.53 2.66
N ARG A 232 -14.42 7.41 1.75
CA ARG A 232 -14.83 7.37 0.33
C ARG A 232 -14.35 6.10 -0.36
N MET A 233 -13.14 5.65 -0.05
CA MET A 233 -12.64 4.37 -0.56
C MET A 233 -13.44 3.20 0.00
N MET A 234 -13.69 3.17 1.32
CA MET A 234 -14.52 2.15 1.97
C MET A 234 -15.94 2.09 1.36
N ASP A 235 -16.56 3.24 1.12
CA ASP A 235 -17.87 3.35 0.48
C ASP A 235 -17.86 2.83 -0.98
N THR A 236 -16.78 3.10 -1.71
CA THR A 236 -16.60 2.58 -3.07
C THR A 236 -16.43 1.06 -3.06
N TYR A 237 -15.52 0.54 -2.22
CA TYR A 237 -15.18 -0.88 -2.18
C TYR A 237 -16.29 -1.76 -1.63
N ARG A 238 -17.13 -1.26 -0.70
CA ARG A 238 -18.26 -2.05 -0.17
C ARG A 238 -19.34 -2.31 -1.23
N ARG A 239 -19.31 -1.61 -2.37
CA ARG A 239 -20.24 -1.81 -3.51
C ARG A 239 -21.71 -1.83 -3.09
N ASP A 240 -22.14 -0.84 -2.31
CA ASP A 240 -23.50 -0.75 -1.74
C ASP A 240 -23.92 -2.02 -0.95
N GLY A 241 -22.94 -2.67 -0.31
CA GLY A 241 -23.13 -3.88 0.50
C GLY A 241 -22.91 -5.19 -0.26
N ALA A 242 -22.62 -5.15 -1.56
CA ALA A 242 -22.31 -6.34 -2.35
C ALA A 242 -20.90 -6.91 -2.11
N ALA A 243 -20.04 -6.21 -1.35
CA ALA A 243 -18.70 -6.70 -1.02
C ALA A 243 -18.31 -6.45 0.44
N ARG A 244 -17.40 -7.28 0.98
CA ARG A 244 -16.73 -7.02 2.26
C ARG A 244 -15.43 -6.26 2.05
N VAL A 245 -15.09 -5.38 3.00
CA VAL A 245 -13.81 -4.68 3.03
C VAL A 245 -13.08 -5.03 4.32
N TYR A 246 -11.86 -5.55 4.20
CA TYR A 246 -10.95 -5.82 5.30
C TYR A 246 -9.78 -4.84 5.21
N TRP A 247 -9.78 -3.83 6.07
CA TRP A 247 -8.75 -2.79 6.08
C TRP A 247 -7.79 -3.01 7.24
N LEU A 248 -6.54 -3.33 6.96
CA LEU A 248 -5.55 -3.56 8.01
C LEU A 248 -5.03 -2.22 8.54
N THR A 249 -5.00 -2.06 9.87
CA THR A 249 -4.25 -0.97 10.47
C THR A 249 -2.76 -1.14 10.17
N VAL A 250 -1.98 -0.07 10.27
CA VAL A 250 -0.52 -0.16 10.14
C VAL A 250 0.10 -0.47 11.50
N PRO A 251 0.89 -1.54 11.62
CA PRO A 251 1.60 -1.81 12.86
C PRO A 251 2.60 -0.69 13.21
N THR A 252 2.82 -0.43 14.49
CA THR A 252 3.78 0.58 14.96
C THR A 252 5.17 0.36 14.34
N PRO A 253 5.74 1.35 13.60
CA PRO A 253 7.06 1.24 12.98
C PRO A 253 8.20 1.49 13.99
N ARG A 254 9.43 1.09 13.61
CA ARG A 254 10.64 1.27 14.44
C ARG A 254 10.95 2.74 14.67
N ASP A 255 10.92 3.54 13.61
CA ASP A 255 11.21 4.97 13.68
C ASP A 255 10.09 5.70 14.42
N GLY A 256 10.45 6.36 15.52
CA GLY A 256 9.54 7.16 16.34
C GLY A 256 8.85 8.29 15.58
N SER A 257 9.49 8.87 14.56
CA SER A 257 8.89 9.93 13.74
C SER A 257 7.66 9.43 12.96
N ARG A 258 7.71 8.18 12.49
CA ARG A 258 6.63 7.52 11.77
C ARG A 258 5.51 7.04 12.70
N GLN A 259 5.78 6.82 13.98
CA GLN A 259 4.77 6.32 14.93
C GLN A 259 3.62 7.30 15.16
N GLU A 260 3.88 8.61 15.13
CA GLU A 260 2.81 9.62 15.24
C GLU A 260 1.87 9.59 14.03
N ILE A 261 2.44 9.49 12.84
CA ILE A 261 1.70 9.36 11.58
C ILE A 261 0.84 8.10 11.62
N THR A 262 1.45 6.93 11.89
CA THR A 262 0.75 5.65 11.97
C THR A 262 -0.39 5.66 12.99
N ARG A 263 -0.18 6.26 14.17
CA ARG A 263 -1.23 6.38 15.19
C ARG A 263 -2.41 7.21 14.68
N THR A 264 -2.12 8.29 13.97
CA THR A 264 -3.14 9.20 13.42
C THR A 264 -3.90 8.54 12.27
N VAL A 265 -3.19 7.85 11.38
CA VAL A 265 -3.78 7.02 10.30
C VAL A 265 -4.73 5.98 10.88
N ASN A 266 -4.26 5.16 11.83
CA ASN A 266 -5.09 4.11 12.43
C ASN A 266 -6.33 4.68 13.14
N ALA A 267 -6.18 5.79 13.88
CA ALA A 267 -7.33 6.46 14.49
C ALA A 267 -8.33 7.02 13.45
N ALA A 268 -7.84 7.53 12.33
CA ALA A 268 -8.67 8.00 11.23
C ALA A 268 -9.43 6.85 10.53
N LEU A 269 -8.82 5.67 10.38
CA LEU A 269 -9.48 4.47 9.83
C LEU A 269 -10.65 4.00 10.69
N GLU A 270 -10.50 4.03 12.02
CA GLU A 270 -11.59 3.72 12.95
C GLU A 270 -12.79 4.65 12.72
N VAL A 271 -12.55 5.96 12.66
CA VAL A 271 -13.59 6.96 12.38
C VAL A 271 -14.21 6.78 10.99
N ALA A 272 -13.38 6.52 9.98
CA ALA A 272 -13.82 6.33 8.59
C ALA A 272 -14.82 5.19 8.48
N SER A 273 -14.56 4.07 9.17
CA SER A 273 -15.35 2.83 9.10
C SER A 273 -16.71 2.87 9.78
N GLN A 274 -16.93 3.80 10.73
CA GLN A 274 -18.11 3.80 11.61
C GLN A 274 -19.46 3.66 10.88
N PRO A 275 -19.73 4.33 9.74
CA PRO A 275 -21.02 4.20 9.07
C PRO A 275 -21.25 2.84 8.39
N PHE A 276 -20.19 2.04 8.21
CA PHE A 276 -20.16 0.87 7.33
C PHE A 276 -19.74 -0.43 8.01
N ARG A 277 -19.78 -0.49 9.35
CA ARG A 277 -19.33 -1.65 10.15
C ARG A 277 -20.02 -2.97 9.82
N ALA A 278 -21.17 -2.94 9.14
CA ALA A 278 -21.81 -4.13 8.62
C ALA A 278 -21.06 -4.76 7.44
N HIS A 279 -20.22 -4.01 6.72
CA HIS A 279 -19.52 -4.44 5.51
C HIS A 279 -18.00 -4.21 5.57
N VAL A 280 -17.54 -3.32 6.45
CA VAL A 280 -16.14 -2.91 6.58
C VAL A 280 -15.63 -3.34 7.95
N ARG A 281 -14.51 -4.06 7.96
CA ARG A 281 -13.78 -4.47 9.15
C ARG A 281 -12.40 -3.83 9.13
N VAL A 282 -12.10 -3.04 10.16
CA VAL A 282 -10.74 -2.58 10.44
C VAL A 282 -10.05 -3.67 11.26
N LEU A 283 -8.99 -4.27 10.72
CA LEU A 283 -8.25 -5.35 11.35
C LEU A 283 -7.06 -4.77 12.11
N ASP A 284 -7.09 -4.85 13.44
CA ASP A 284 -6.07 -4.31 14.31
C ASP A 284 -4.80 -5.19 14.30
N THR A 285 -3.87 -4.81 13.45
CA THR A 285 -2.53 -5.39 13.38
C THR A 285 -1.61 -4.90 14.51
N VAL A 286 -1.92 -3.77 15.16
CA VAL A 286 -1.13 -3.25 16.28
C VAL A 286 -1.23 -4.21 17.46
N ALA A 287 -2.42 -4.72 17.78
CA ALA A 287 -2.62 -5.73 18.83
C ALA A 287 -1.73 -6.96 18.65
N THR A 288 -1.56 -7.42 17.41
CA THR A 288 -0.74 -8.61 17.10
C THR A 288 0.75 -8.29 17.08
N PHE A 289 1.15 -7.25 16.37
CA PHE A 289 2.57 -7.03 16.08
C PHE A 289 3.26 -6.06 17.05
N ALA A 290 2.53 -5.11 17.62
CA ALA A 290 3.08 -4.02 18.44
C ALA A 290 2.19 -3.58 19.64
N PRO A 291 1.62 -4.50 20.45
CA PRO A 291 0.71 -4.20 21.55
C PRO A 291 1.33 -3.32 22.63
N ASP A 292 2.66 -3.44 22.84
CA ASP A 292 3.43 -2.66 23.81
C ASP A 292 4.44 -1.72 23.12
N GLY A 293 4.21 -1.40 21.84
CA GLY A 293 5.15 -0.67 20.98
C GLY A 293 5.87 -1.57 19.97
N TYR A 294 6.81 -0.98 19.21
CA TYR A 294 7.51 -1.68 18.11
C TYR A 294 8.23 -2.96 18.57
N ARG A 295 8.16 -4.00 17.74
CA ARG A 295 8.87 -5.27 17.91
C ARG A 295 9.33 -5.82 16.55
N ASP A 296 10.58 -6.28 16.47
CA ASP A 296 11.09 -7.06 15.34
C ASP A 296 10.49 -8.48 15.32
N ALA A 297 10.23 -9.03 16.50
CA ALA A 297 9.85 -10.42 16.69
C ALA A 297 8.67 -10.57 17.67
N ILE A 298 7.78 -11.50 17.36
CA ILE A 298 6.64 -11.90 18.19
C ILE A 298 6.71 -13.40 18.48
N GLU A 299 5.84 -13.90 19.35
CA GLU A 299 5.67 -15.34 19.53
C GLU A 299 4.78 -15.90 18.43
N VAL A 300 5.30 -16.85 17.67
CA VAL A 300 4.56 -17.64 16.66
C VAL A 300 4.89 -19.11 16.91
N ASP A 301 3.87 -19.95 17.08
CA ASP A 301 3.99 -21.37 17.44
C ASP A 301 4.87 -21.64 18.68
N GLY A 302 4.70 -20.82 19.72
CA GLY A 302 5.44 -20.95 20.98
C GLY A 302 6.93 -20.57 20.89
N ARG A 303 7.35 -19.93 19.79
CA ARG A 303 8.74 -19.47 19.60
C ARG A 303 8.77 -18.00 19.22
N LYS A 304 9.76 -17.28 19.76
CA LYS A 304 10.03 -15.90 19.36
C LYS A 304 10.66 -15.88 17.97
N GLN A 305 9.98 -15.30 16.99
CA GLN A 305 10.40 -15.29 15.58
C GLN A 305 10.28 -13.88 15.00
N ILE A 306 11.21 -13.52 14.12
CA ILE A 306 11.23 -12.20 13.46
C ILE A 306 10.08 -12.15 12.46
N VAL A 307 9.26 -11.11 12.55
CA VAL A 307 8.09 -10.86 11.68
C VAL A 307 8.17 -9.53 10.94
N ARG A 308 9.28 -8.80 11.12
CA ARG A 308 9.60 -7.55 10.42
C ARG A 308 10.72 -7.77 9.42
N GLU A 309 10.69 -6.97 8.35
CA GLU A 309 11.89 -6.71 7.58
C GLU A 309 12.86 -5.80 8.35
N GLY A 310 14.13 -5.78 7.92
CA GLY A 310 15.21 -5.04 8.59
C GLY A 310 14.97 -3.52 8.69
N ASP A 311 14.12 -2.96 7.82
CA ASP A 311 13.72 -1.55 7.81
C ASP A 311 12.81 -1.15 8.97
N GLY A 312 12.20 -2.12 9.65
CA GLY A 312 11.30 -1.87 10.77
C GLY A 312 9.96 -1.23 10.40
N ILE A 313 9.54 -1.30 9.14
CA ILE A 313 8.24 -0.89 8.61
C ILE A 313 7.49 -2.11 8.07
N HIS A 314 8.11 -2.85 7.15
CA HIS A 314 7.44 -3.94 6.44
C HIS A 314 7.34 -5.21 7.28
N LEU A 315 6.28 -5.99 7.01
CA LEU A 315 6.20 -7.39 7.46
C LEU A 315 7.07 -8.24 6.53
N ASN A 316 7.81 -9.19 7.12
CA ASN A 316 8.45 -10.23 6.31
C ASN A 316 7.44 -11.34 5.95
N ALA A 317 7.89 -12.40 5.26
CA ALA A 317 7.03 -13.52 4.89
C ALA A 317 6.25 -14.12 6.09
N LEU A 318 6.92 -14.37 7.22
CA LEU A 318 6.26 -14.88 8.44
C LEU A 318 5.28 -13.87 9.04
N GLY A 319 5.61 -12.58 9.02
CA GLY A 319 4.69 -11.53 9.43
C GLY A 319 3.45 -11.47 8.53
N ALA A 320 3.62 -11.66 7.23
CA ALA A 320 2.53 -11.72 6.27
C ALA A 320 1.64 -12.95 6.49
N GLU A 321 2.21 -14.11 6.82
CA GLU A 321 1.47 -15.31 7.23
C GLU A 321 0.55 -15.03 8.42
N VAL A 322 1.07 -14.38 9.47
CA VAL A 322 0.30 -14.01 10.66
C VAL A 322 -0.77 -12.96 10.34
N ALA A 323 -0.48 -11.98 9.48
CA ALA A 323 -1.48 -11.02 9.04
C ALA A 323 -2.58 -11.69 8.19
N ALA A 324 -2.21 -12.63 7.32
CA ALA A 324 -3.15 -13.40 6.51
C ALA A 324 -4.10 -14.25 7.36
N ASP A 325 -3.65 -14.79 8.49
CA ASP A 325 -4.54 -15.49 9.44
C ASP A 325 -5.71 -14.60 9.86
N SER A 326 -5.44 -13.35 10.25
CA SER A 326 -6.50 -12.40 10.68
C SER A 326 -7.49 -12.06 9.56
N VAL A 327 -7.00 -11.93 8.32
CA VAL A 327 -7.83 -11.67 7.15
C VAL A 327 -8.69 -12.89 6.81
N LEU A 328 -8.09 -14.08 6.79
CA LEU A 328 -8.80 -15.31 6.48
C LEU A 328 -9.84 -15.63 7.56
N ASP A 329 -9.53 -15.43 8.83
CA ASP A 329 -10.51 -15.58 9.92
C ASP A 329 -11.72 -14.66 9.73
N ALA A 330 -11.49 -13.41 9.31
CA ALA A 330 -12.56 -12.46 9.00
C ALA A 330 -13.37 -12.90 7.76
N ILE A 331 -12.70 -13.39 6.71
CA ILE A 331 -13.36 -13.96 5.52
C ILE A 331 -14.24 -15.15 5.88
N ARG A 332 -13.73 -16.13 6.64
CA ARG A 332 -14.51 -17.31 7.04
C ARG A 332 -15.74 -16.93 7.86
N ARG A 333 -15.62 -15.92 8.73
CA ARG A 333 -16.75 -15.38 9.50
C ARG A 333 -17.83 -14.79 8.60
N ASP A 334 -17.46 -14.06 7.55
CA ASP A 334 -18.40 -13.31 6.72
C ASP A 334 -18.97 -14.11 5.54
N PHE A 335 -18.28 -15.15 5.09
CA PHE A 335 -18.67 -15.98 3.93
C PHE A 335 -19.00 -17.44 4.27
N GLY A 336 -18.70 -17.91 5.48
CA GLY A 336 -18.98 -19.29 5.89
C GLY A 336 -18.15 -20.37 5.17
N SER A 337 -17.07 -19.95 4.50
CA SER A 337 -16.10 -20.78 3.78
C SER A 337 -15.09 -21.46 4.70
#